data_AF-A6QUE6-F1
#
_entry.id   AF-A6QUE6-F1
#
_cell.length_a   1.000
_cell.length_b   1.000
_cell.length_c   1.000
_cell.angle_alpha   90.00
_cell.angle_beta   90.00
_cell.angle_gamma   90.00
#
_symmetry.space_group_name_H-M   'P 1'
#
loop_
_entity.id
_entity.type
_entity.pdbx_description
1 polymer ?
#
loop_
_entity_poly.entity_id
_entity_poly.type
_entity_poly.pdbx_seq_one_letter_code
_entity_poly.pdbx_strand_id
1 'polypeptide(L)'
;MLEELQADPDSKQHYGEISVIEKDFGQKVNQDVESRHGFAAQASRRKLMAQARNWLLSATLRPTHSWVYWRDADVETAPFTILEDLMRHNKDVIVPSEFILYVWRPLPDWLGGEQPYDLNSWKESETALALAETLDEDAVIVEGYAEYATWRPHLAYLRDPYGDPDTEMEIDGVGGVSILAKARVFRSGVHFPAFSFEKHAETEAFGKMAKRMKFSVVGLPHYTIWHLYEPSLDDIRHMEEMEEERKAREEEEKKKAELKQLMKEEFKDTKDEWEKDGKAIQNILKQDELAKKGEKKTTKNEDVKKRSNSGVEDVDKRQQQ
;
A
#
# COMPACT_ATOMS: atom_id res chain seq x y z
N MET A 1 34.26 -8.09 -9.87
CA MET A 1 33.34 -7.23 -9.10
C MET A 1 34.05 -6.42 -8.02
N LEU A 2 34.60 -6.99 -6.94
CA LEU A 2 35.26 -6.20 -5.89
C LEU A 2 36.53 -5.48 -6.39
N GLU A 3 37.37 -6.18 -7.14
CA GLU A 3 38.58 -5.61 -7.75
C GLU A 3 38.23 -4.54 -8.80
N GLU A 4 37.11 -4.70 -9.51
CA GLU A 4 36.64 -3.72 -10.50
C GLU A 4 36.16 -2.43 -9.81
N LEU A 5 35.44 -2.53 -8.70
CA LEU A 5 35.01 -1.38 -7.90
C LEU A 5 36.21 -0.61 -7.32
N GLN A 6 37.28 -1.31 -6.94
CA GLN A 6 38.51 -0.69 -6.45
C GLN A 6 39.42 -0.17 -7.58
N ALA A 7 39.21 -0.62 -8.82
CA ALA A 7 39.97 -0.21 -10.00
C ALA A 7 39.24 0.87 -10.82
N ASP A 8 38.24 1.54 -10.25
CA ASP A 8 37.50 2.59 -10.96
C ASP A 8 38.46 3.70 -11.45
N PRO A 9 38.32 4.23 -12.68
CA PRO A 9 39.17 5.31 -13.14
C PRO A 9 39.03 6.61 -12.33
N ASP A 10 37.89 6.85 -11.68
CA ASP A 10 37.69 7.97 -10.75
C ASP A 10 38.10 7.58 -9.32
N SER A 11 39.22 8.14 -8.87
CA SER A 11 39.73 7.99 -7.50
C SER A 11 38.73 8.33 -6.39
N LYS A 12 37.68 9.12 -6.67
CA LYS A 12 36.62 9.45 -5.70
C LYS A 12 35.62 8.31 -5.48
N GLN A 13 35.56 7.34 -6.39
CA GLN A 13 34.69 6.17 -6.28
C GLN A 13 35.37 5.01 -5.51
N HIS A 14 36.67 5.14 -5.19
CA HIS A 14 37.41 4.12 -4.46
C HIS A 14 36.96 4.06 -3.01
N TYR A 15 36.70 2.85 -2.52
CA TYR A 15 36.50 2.60 -1.10
C TYR A 15 37.86 2.42 -0.42
N GLY A 16 38.02 2.88 0.82
CA GLY A 16 39.29 2.70 1.54
C GLY A 16 39.68 1.22 1.71
N GLU A 17 38.69 0.36 1.98
CA GLU A 17 38.83 -1.09 2.05
C GLU A 17 37.46 -1.74 1.80
N ILE A 18 37.42 -2.87 1.09
CA ILE A 18 36.22 -3.71 1.00
C ILE A 18 36.59 -5.10 1.50
N SER A 19 35.82 -5.62 2.45
CA SER A 19 35.97 -6.97 2.99
C SER A 19 34.64 -7.69 2.94
N VAL A 20 34.64 -8.88 2.35
CA VAL A 20 33.49 -9.80 2.38
C VAL A 20 33.87 -10.96 3.27
N ILE A 21 33.02 -11.23 4.26
CA ILE A 21 33.29 -12.26 5.25
C ILE A 21 32.12 -13.24 5.29
N GLU A 22 32.42 -14.50 5.04
CA GLU A 22 31.47 -15.59 5.11
C GLU A 22 31.66 -16.35 6.43
N LYS A 23 30.55 -16.57 7.14
CA LYS A 23 30.53 -17.43 8.32
C LYS A 23 29.18 -18.10 8.46
N ASP A 24 29.21 -19.41 8.60
CA ASP A 24 28.04 -20.21 8.91
C ASP A 24 27.86 -20.30 10.44
N PHE A 25 26.64 -19.98 10.89
CA PHE A 25 26.23 -20.08 12.29
C PHE A 25 25.36 -21.33 12.56
N GLY A 26 25.22 -22.23 11.57
CA GLY A 26 24.54 -23.52 11.71
C GLY A 26 23.02 -23.39 11.86
N GLN A 27 22.40 -22.52 11.06
CA GLN A 27 20.96 -22.28 11.12
C GLN A 27 20.19 -23.55 10.70
N LYS A 28 19.55 -24.22 11.67
CA LYS A 28 18.75 -25.44 11.45
C LYS A 28 17.29 -25.20 11.05
N VAL A 29 16.86 -23.93 11.00
CA VAL A 29 15.46 -23.57 10.78
C VAL A 29 15.22 -23.45 9.27
N ASN A 30 14.31 -24.27 8.73
CA ASN A 30 13.83 -24.11 7.36
C ASN A 30 13.33 -22.67 7.17
N GLN A 31 13.74 -22.02 6.09
CA GLN A 31 13.32 -20.66 5.76
C GLN A 31 11.87 -20.59 5.21
N ASP A 32 11.01 -21.53 5.60
CA ASP A 32 9.60 -21.53 5.20
C ASP A 32 8.86 -20.38 5.92
N VAL A 33 8.05 -19.65 5.17
CA VAL A 33 7.39 -18.40 5.60
C VAL A 33 6.55 -18.62 6.87
N GLU A 34 5.84 -19.75 6.98
CA GLU A 34 5.07 -20.10 8.18
C GLU A 34 5.95 -20.31 9.44
N SER A 35 7.17 -20.84 9.30
CA SER A 35 8.08 -21.05 10.43
C SER A 35 8.79 -19.76 10.85
N ARG A 36 8.89 -18.76 9.95
CA ARG A 36 9.51 -17.45 10.22
C ARG A 36 8.64 -16.55 11.11
N HIS A 37 7.32 -16.78 11.14
CA HIS A 37 6.35 -15.95 11.85
C HIS A 37 5.89 -16.50 13.21
N GLY A 38 6.43 -17.64 13.68
CA GLY A 38 6.16 -18.08 15.05
C GLY A 38 6.90 -17.19 16.08
N PHE A 39 6.17 -16.66 17.07
CA PHE A 39 6.71 -15.84 18.17
C PHE A 39 8.00 -16.43 18.79
N ALA A 40 8.01 -17.75 19.03
CA ALA A 40 9.17 -18.46 19.57
C ALA A 40 10.37 -18.55 18.60
N ALA A 41 10.11 -18.61 17.29
CA ALA A 41 11.16 -18.71 16.27
C ALA A 41 11.85 -17.35 16.03
N GLN A 42 11.10 -16.26 16.14
CA GLN A 42 11.62 -14.91 15.90
C GLN A 42 12.69 -14.51 16.92
N ALA A 43 12.49 -14.83 18.20
CA ALA A 43 13.49 -14.61 19.24
C ALA A 43 14.80 -15.34 18.95
N SER A 44 14.72 -16.61 18.51
CA SER A 44 15.90 -17.40 18.13
C SER A 44 16.64 -16.80 16.91
N ARG A 45 15.89 -16.29 15.92
CA ARG A 45 16.44 -15.63 14.74
C ARG A 45 17.16 -14.34 15.12
N ARG A 46 16.56 -13.47 15.94
CA ARG A 46 17.22 -12.23 16.42
C ARG A 46 18.52 -12.54 17.17
N LYS A 47 18.53 -13.57 18.02
CA LYS A 47 19.74 -14.00 18.72
C LYS A 47 20.85 -14.46 17.75
N LEU A 48 20.51 -15.21 16.70
CA LEU A 48 21.47 -15.60 15.66
C LEU A 48 21.98 -14.41 14.83
N MET A 49 21.09 -13.49 14.43
CA MET A 49 21.48 -12.27 13.72
C MET A 49 22.41 -11.41 14.58
N ALA A 50 22.15 -11.30 15.89
CA ALA A 50 23.03 -10.60 16.82
C ALA A 50 24.44 -11.22 16.87
N GLN A 51 24.56 -12.55 16.84
CA GLN A 51 25.86 -13.22 16.75
C GLN A 51 26.59 -12.88 15.44
N ALA A 52 25.88 -12.86 14.32
CA ALA A 52 26.43 -12.48 13.02
C ALA A 52 26.92 -11.03 13.01
N ARG A 53 26.09 -10.07 13.45
CA ARG A 53 26.45 -8.64 13.56
C ARG A 53 27.66 -8.44 14.47
N ASN A 54 27.69 -9.07 15.65
CA ASN A 54 28.84 -8.97 16.56
C ASN A 54 30.12 -9.55 15.97
N TRP A 55 30.02 -10.68 15.27
CA TRP A 55 31.18 -11.29 14.66
C TRP A 55 31.75 -10.41 13.54
N LEU A 56 30.87 -9.88 12.67
CA LEU A 56 31.25 -8.93 11.63
C LEU A 56 31.93 -7.68 12.22
N LEU A 57 31.34 -7.11 13.27
CA LEU A 57 31.92 -5.96 13.98
C LEU A 57 33.31 -6.31 14.54
N SER A 58 33.45 -7.44 15.21
CA SER A 58 34.72 -7.86 15.82
C SER A 58 35.82 -8.12 14.78
N ALA A 59 35.44 -8.60 13.58
CA ALA A 59 36.38 -8.91 12.51
C ALA A 59 36.82 -7.66 11.73
N THR A 60 35.99 -6.61 11.68
CA THR A 60 36.20 -5.44 10.81
C THR A 60 36.56 -4.16 11.54
N LEU A 61 36.26 -4.04 12.84
CA LEU A 61 36.50 -2.80 13.58
C LEU A 61 37.99 -2.55 13.82
N ARG A 62 38.57 -1.59 13.08
CA ARG A 62 39.96 -1.15 13.24
C ARG A 62 40.08 0.04 14.19
N PRO A 63 41.26 0.27 14.81
CA PRO A 63 41.51 1.46 15.64
C PRO A 63 41.35 2.80 14.91
N THR A 64 41.51 2.80 13.59
CA THR A 64 41.38 3.97 12.72
C THR A 64 39.94 4.40 12.47
N HIS A 65 38.96 3.53 12.74
CA HIS A 65 37.55 3.84 12.51
C HIS A 65 37.01 4.79 13.58
N SER A 66 36.35 5.87 13.15
CA SER A 66 35.70 6.86 14.03
C SER A 66 34.19 6.62 14.17
N TRP A 67 33.57 6.12 13.11
CA TRP A 67 32.13 5.85 13.00
C TRP A 67 31.92 4.46 12.41
N VAL A 68 30.78 3.86 12.73
CA VAL A 68 30.32 2.60 12.18
C VAL A 68 28.88 2.82 11.73
N TYR A 69 28.62 2.53 10.45
CA TYR A 69 27.30 2.64 9.86
C TYR A 69 26.80 1.24 9.52
N TRP A 70 25.70 0.85 10.15
CA TRP A 70 24.97 -0.38 9.85
C TRP A 70 23.89 -0.06 8.83
N ARG A 71 23.84 -0.85 7.76
CA ARG A 71 22.83 -0.74 6.72
C ARG A 71 22.43 -2.15 6.29
N ASP A 72 21.14 -2.45 6.32
CA ASP A 72 20.64 -3.70 5.78
C ASP A 72 20.70 -3.71 4.23
N ALA A 73 20.82 -4.90 3.65
CA ALA A 73 21.13 -5.08 2.22
C ALA A 73 19.95 -4.75 1.28
N ASP A 74 18.76 -4.67 1.83
CA ASP A 74 17.43 -4.45 1.24
C ASP A 74 16.95 -2.98 1.36
N VAL A 75 17.82 -2.09 1.85
CA VAL A 75 17.62 -0.63 1.77
C VAL A 75 17.81 -0.16 0.33
N GLU A 76 16.72 0.26 -0.32
CA GLU A 76 16.70 0.63 -1.73
C GLU A 76 17.22 2.05 -1.96
N THR A 77 16.68 3.04 -1.25
CA THR A 77 17.07 4.44 -1.42
C THR A 77 17.33 5.15 -0.11
N ALA A 78 18.44 5.88 -0.08
CA ALA A 78 18.85 6.76 1.00
C ALA A 78 19.42 8.05 0.40
N PRO A 79 19.32 9.20 1.09
CA PRO A 79 19.97 10.43 0.64
C PRO A 79 21.48 10.22 0.47
N PHE A 80 22.06 10.85 -0.55
CA PHE A 80 23.50 10.73 -0.84
C PHE A 80 24.38 11.36 0.25
N THR A 81 23.81 12.27 1.06
CA THR A 81 24.45 12.93 2.21
C THR A 81 24.16 12.24 3.54
N ILE A 82 23.63 11.02 3.54
CA ILE A 82 23.18 10.34 4.77
C ILE A 82 24.25 10.30 5.87
N LEU A 83 25.51 10.07 5.52
CA LEU A 83 26.56 10.01 6.51
C LEU A 83 26.83 11.41 7.07
N GLU A 84 26.93 12.43 6.23
CA GLU A 84 27.15 13.81 6.63
C GLU A 84 26.02 14.36 7.50
N ASP A 85 24.78 14.08 7.11
CA ASP A 85 23.57 14.53 7.81
C ASP A 85 23.49 13.90 9.20
N LEU A 86 23.65 12.58 9.30
CA LEU A 86 23.64 11.88 10.58
C LEU A 86 24.85 12.27 11.46
N MET A 87 26.04 12.47 10.86
CA MET A 87 27.24 12.89 11.60
C MET A 87 27.13 14.30 12.16
N ARG A 88 26.39 15.21 11.50
CA ARG A 88 26.19 16.60 11.93
C ARG A 88 25.54 16.70 13.31
N HIS A 89 24.64 15.78 13.66
CA HIS A 89 23.99 15.72 14.97
C HIS A 89 24.96 15.36 16.12
N ASN A 90 26.13 14.79 15.82
CA ASN A 90 27.18 14.48 16.78
C ASN A 90 26.73 13.62 17.98
N LYS A 91 25.72 12.76 17.80
CA LYS A 91 25.26 11.81 18.83
C LYS A 91 26.10 10.54 18.85
N ASP A 92 25.98 9.75 19.91
CA ASP A 92 26.70 8.47 20.04
C ASP A 92 26.10 7.38 19.17
N VAL A 93 24.77 7.29 19.18
CA VAL A 93 23.96 6.43 18.32
C VAL A 93 22.83 7.28 17.74
N ILE A 94 22.70 7.27 16.43
CA ILE A 94 21.63 7.96 15.70
C ILE A 94 20.99 7.04 14.67
N VAL A 95 19.67 7.13 14.59
CA VAL A 95 18.82 6.27 13.76
C VAL A 95 17.83 7.15 12.99
N PRO A 96 17.77 7.07 11.66
CA PRO A 96 16.75 7.72 10.85
C PRO A 96 15.42 6.96 10.92
N SER A 97 14.32 7.59 10.58
CA SER A 97 13.04 6.89 10.49
C SER A 97 12.98 6.04 9.21
N GLU A 98 12.67 4.75 9.35
CA GLU A 98 12.60 3.85 8.20
C GLU A 98 11.16 3.63 7.71
N PHE A 99 10.97 3.87 6.41
CA PHE A 99 9.70 3.70 5.73
C PHE A 99 9.87 2.80 4.52
N ILE A 100 8.78 2.23 4.02
CA ILE A 100 8.76 1.69 2.65
C ILE A 100 8.13 2.73 1.74
N LEU A 101 8.81 2.99 0.61
CA LEU A 101 8.25 3.79 -0.49
C LEU A 101 7.70 2.83 -1.54
N TYR A 102 6.41 2.93 -1.84
CA TYR A 102 5.78 2.08 -2.85
C TYR A 102 5.58 2.80 -4.19
N VAL A 103 6.49 3.70 -4.57
CA VAL A 103 6.35 4.53 -5.79
C VAL A 103 6.45 3.70 -7.08
N TRP A 104 7.03 2.50 -7.04
CA TRP A 104 7.28 1.67 -8.24
C TRP A 104 6.28 0.53 -8.50
N ARG A 105 5.23 0.36 -7.70
CA ARG A 105 4.13 -0.57 -8.01
C ARG A 105 2.76 0.07 -7.79
N PRO A 106 1.80 -0.10 -8.73
CA PRO A 106 0.43 0.33 -8.49
C PRO A 106 -0.18 -0.51 -7.36
N LEU A 107 -0.19 0.06 -6.15
CA LEU A 107 -0.94 -0.48 -5.03
C LEU A 107 -2.42 -0.13 -5.14
N PRO A 108 -3.30 -0.92 -4.50
CA PRO A 108 -4.67 -0.49 -4.25
C PRO A 108 -4.70 0.82 -3.43
N ASP A 109 -5.65 1.71 -3.71
CA ASP A 109 -5.76 3.05 -3.11
C ASP A 109 -5.85 3.08 -1.57
N TRP A 110 -6.13 1.94 -0.93
CA TRP A 110 -6.34 1.83 0.53
C TRP A 110 -5.06 1.71 1.35
N LEU A 111 -3.93 1.29 0.76
CA LEU A 111 -2.69 1.06 1.52
C LEU A 111 -1.90 2.36 1.80
N GLY A 112 -2.21 3.44 1.07
CA GLY A 112 -1.47 4.69 1.14
C GLY A 112 -0.05 4.54 0.56
N GLY A 113 0.47 5.60 -0.08
CA GLY A 113 1.76 5.52 -0.79
C GLY A 113 3.00 5.34 0.10
N GLU A 114 2.84 5.47 1.42
CA GLU A 114 3.92 5.39 2.42
C GLU A 114 3.43 4.60 3.64
N GLN A 115 4.19 3.59 4.07
CA GLN A 115 3.92 2.86 5.31
C GLN A 115 5.16 2.75 6.19
N PRO A 116 5.00 2.80 7.52
CA PRO A 116 6.08 2.55 8.46
C PRO A 116 6.54 1.09 8.32
N TYR A 117 7.85 0.87 8.20
CA TYR A 117 8.41 -0.48 8.04
C TYR A 117 9.06 -0.98 9.31
N ASP A 118 10.02 -0.21 9.83
CA ASP A 118 10.73 -0.60 11.03
C ASP A 118 9.98 -0.10 12.27
N LEU A 119 9.37 -1.05 12.99
CA LEU A 119 8.73 -0.81 14.28
C LEU A 119 9.67 -1.03 15.47
N ASN A 120 10.94 -1.36 15.24
CA ASN A 120 11.93 -1.64 16.29
C ASN A 120 12.61 -0.36 16.83
N SER A 121 12.38 0.79 16.20
CA SER A 121 12.79 2.11 16.67
C SER A 121 11.67 2.72 17.52
N TRP A 122 11.83 2.76 18.85
CA TRP A 122 10.78 3.19 19.76
C TRP A 122 11.33 3.79 21.06
N LYS A 123 10.50 4.57 21.74
CA LYS A 123 10.76 5.05 23.11
C LYS A 123 9.99 4.21 24.12
N GLU A 124 10.60 3.92 25.26
CA GLU A 124 10.03 3.01 26.25
C GLU A 124 8.76 3.59 26.88
N SER A 125 7.82 2.71 27.26
CA SER A 125 6.56 3.07 27.93
C SER A 125 6.46 2.42 29.31
N GLU A 126 5.71 3.05 30.23
CA GLU A 126 5.50 2.51 31.58
C GLU A 126 4.78 1.15 31.55
N THR A 127 3.85 0.97 30.60
CA THR A 127 3.12 -0.29 30.39
C THR A 127 4.04 -1.42 29.94
N ALA A 128 4.99 -1.14 29.04
CA ALA A 128 5.95 -2.13 28.58
C ALA A 128 6.95 -2.51 29.67
N LEU A 129 7.36 -1.55 30.52
CA LEU A 129 8.19 -1.84 31.69
C LEU A 129 7.48 -2.76 32.68
N ALA A 130 6.21 -2.47 33.00
CA ALA A 130 5.41 -3.31 33.88
C ALA A 130 5.23 -4.73 33.31
N LEU A 131 5.00 -4.85 32.00
CA LEU A 131 4.94 -6.14 31.33
C LEU A 131 6.28 -6.89 31.41
N ALA A 132 7.39 -6.20 31.15
CA ALA A 132 8.73 -6.79 31.20
C ALA A 132 9.08 -7.35 32.59
N GLU A 133 8.56 -6.78 33.67
CA GLU A 133 8.73 -7.30 35.03
C GLU A 133 7.98 -8.62 35.27
N THR A 134 6.89 -8.88 34.54
CA THR A 134 6.10 -10.12 34.68
C THR A 134 6.67 -11.31 33.91
N LEU A 135 7.56 -11.06 32.95
CA LEU A 135 8.12 -12.07 32.06
C LEU A 135 9.36 -12.74 32.64
N ASP A 136 9.60 -14.00 32.25
CA ASP A 136 10.80 -14.77 32.60
C ASP A 136 12.09 -14.11 32.07
N GLU A 137 13.22 -14.32 32.74
CA GLU A 137 14.52 -13.69 32.40
C GLU A 137 14.92 -13.89 30.93
N ASP A 138 14.70 -15.09 30.39
CA ASP A 138 15.04 -15.47 29.02
C ASP A 138 14.02 -15.05 27.96
N ALA A 139 12.85 -14.53 28.37
CA ALA A 139 11.81 -14.07 27.46
C ALA A 139 12.28 -12.86 26.67
N VAL A 140 11.98 -12.85 25.38
CA VAL A 140 12.27 -11.72 24.48
C VAL A 140 10.94 -11.18 23.97
N ILE A 141 10.69 -9.90 24.26
CA ILE A 141 9.61 -9.13 23.67
C ILE A 141 10.06 -8.77 22.25
N VAL A 142 9.20 -9.06 21.27
CA VAL A 142 9.43 -8.62 19.90
C VAL A 142 8.22 -7.81 19.46
N GLU A 143 8.49 -6.59 18.98
CA GLU A 143 7.46 -5.69 18.50
C GLU A 143 6.77 -6.24 17.23
N GLY A 144 5.47 -5.94 17.10
CA GLY A 144 4.63 -6.37 15.97
C GLY A 144 3.74 -7.59 16.22
N TYR A 145 3.82 -8.22 17.39
CA TYR A 145 2.94 -9.35 17.74
C TYR A 145 1.81 -8.90 18.68
N ALA A 146 0.58 -9.28 18.33
CA ALA A 146 -0.64 -8.95 19.08
C ALA A 146 -0.66 -9.52 20.52
N GLU A 147 0.24 -10.46 20.81
CA GLU A 147 0.33 -11.16 22.10
C GLU A 147 0.76 -10.22 23.24
N TYR A 148 1.48 -9.12 22.94
CA TYR A 148 1.93 -8.14 23.92
C TYR A 148 1.60 -6.72 23.49
N ALA A 149 0.60 -6.11 24.14
CA ALA A 149 0.28 -4.70 23.94
C ALA A 149 1.26 -3.81 24.72
N THR A 150 2.38 -3.46 24.10
CA THR A 150 3.45 -2.64 24.70
C THR A 150 3.11 -1.15 24.74
N TRP A 151 2.23 -0.65 23.86
CA TRP A 151 1.83 0.76 23.72
C TRP A 151 3.02 1.72 23.59
N ARG A 152 4.11 1.26 22.97
CA ARG A 152 5.30 2.07 22.77
C ARG A 152 5.08 3.08 21.63
N PRO A 153 5.49 4.35 21.80
CA PRO A 153 5.56 5.27 20.68
C PRO A 153 6.71 4.85 19.74
N HIS A 154 6.36 4.34 18.56
CA HIS A 154 7.32 4.00 17.52
C HIS A 154 7.69 5.24 16.70
N LEU A 155 8.97 5.36 16.36
CA LEU A 155 9.53 6.49 15.61
C LEU A 155 8.81 6.66 14.26
N ALA A 156 8.50 5.55 13.59
CA ALA A 156 7.87 5.54 12.28
C ALA A 156 6.43 6.09 12.27
N TYR A 157 5.72 6.11 13.41
CA TYR A 157 4.38 6.73 13.48
C TYR A 157 4.42 8.24 13.79
N LEU A 158 5.59 8.78 14.17
CA LEU A 158 5.74 10.18 14.56
C LEU A 158 6.15 11.08 13.39
N ARG A 159 6.25 10.54 12.18
CA ARG A 159 6.61 11.31 11.00
C ARG A 159 5.50 12.30 10.63
N ASP A 160 5.92 13.55 10.52
CA ASP A 160 5.24 14.61 9.79
C ASP A 160 6.00 14.87 8.47
N PRO A 161 5.37 14.76 7.29
CA PRO A 161 5.99 15.11 6.01
C PRO A 161 6.46 16.56 5.89
N TYR A 162 5.90 17.47 6.69
CA TYR A 162 6.30 18.89 6.75
C TYR A 162 7.17 19.21 7.97
N GLY A 163 7.53 18.20 8.76
CA GLY A 163 8.40 18.33 9.92
C GLY A 163 9.84 18.62 9.54
N ASP A 164 10.60 19.16 10.49
CA ASP A 164 12.03 19.42 10.31
C ASP A 164 12.82 18.09 10.35
N PRO A 165 13.55 17.71 9.28
CA PRO A 165 14.40 16.52 9.24
C PRO A 165 15.45 16.49 10.36
N ASP A 166 15.88 17.65 10.84
CA ASP A 166 16.88 17.78 11.90
C ASP A 166 16.27 17.56 13.32
N THR A 167 14.97 17.27 13.42
CA THR A 167 14.32 17.03 14.72
C THR A 167 14.89 15.77 15.38
N GLU A 168 15.37 15.92 16.60
CA GLU A 168 15.93 14.82 17.39
C GLU A 168 14.94 14.34 18.44
N MET A 169 14.80 13.02 18.57
CA MET A 169 14.02 12.39 19.64
C MET A 169 14.87 11.34 20.36
N GLU A 170 14.91 11.39 21.69
CA GLU A 170 15.53 10.30 22.45
C GLU A 170 14.68 9.02 22.36
N ILE A 171 15.35 7.91 22.06
CA ILE A 171 14.74 6.58 21.92
C ILE A 171 15.40 5.58 22.87
N ASP A 172 14.79 4.42 23.02
CA ASP A 172 15.25 3.32 23.88
C ASP A 172 15.56 2.07 23.06
N GLY A 173 14.66 1.71 22.15
CA GLY A 173 14.85 0.69 21.12
C GLY A 173 15.36 1.30 19.82
N VAL A 174 16.26 0.59 19.15
CA VAL A 174 16.88 0.97 17.88
C VAL A 174 16.62 -0.12 16.86
N GLY A 175 16.14 0.27 15.68
CA GLY A 175 15.98 -0.58 14.51
C GLY A 175 17.31 -1.01 13.88
N GLY A 176 17.27 -2.11 13.14
CA GLY A 176 18.46 -2.74 12.54
C GLY A 176 18.82 -2.22 11.15
N VAL A 177 17.88 -1.50 10.52
CA VAL A 177 17.92 -1.16 9.09
C VAL A 177 18.98 -0.11 8.78
N SER A 178 19.04 0.96 9.58
CA SER A 178 20.04 2.01 9.42
C SER A 178 20.49 2.56 10.79
N ILE A 179 21.74 2.28 11.18
CA ILE A 179 22.28 2.77 12.46
C ILE A 179 23.61 3.43 12.22
N LEU A 180 23.74 4.71 12.54
CA LEU A 180 25.04 5.35 12.66
C LEU A 180 25.44 5.42 14.13
N ALA A 181 26.59 4.86 14.47
CA ALA A 181 27.13 4.91 15.82
C ALA A 181 28.62 5.26 15.83
N LYS A 182 29.05 6.00 16.85
CA LYS A 182 30.48 6.27 17.06
C LYS A 182 31.20 4.98 17.38
N ALA A 183 32.37 4.76 16.79
CA ALA A 183 33.18 3.57 17.03
C ALA A 183 33.59 3.41 18.52
N ARG A 184 33.60 4.51 19.30
CA ARG A 184 33.82 4.49 20.75
C ARG A 184 32.76 3.70 21.52
N VAL A 185 31.51 3.67 21.03
CA VAL A 185 30.38 2.98 21.66
C VAL A 185 30.69 1.49 21.69
N PHE A 186 31.07 0.93 20.53
CA PHE A 186 31.46 -0.47 20.39
C PHE A 186 32.75 -0.80 21.14
N ARG A 187 33.76 0.09 21.09
CA ARG A 187 35.01 -0.10 21.83
C ARG A 187 34.85 -0.07 23.35
N SER A 188 33.78 0.55 23.85
CA SER A 188 33.47 0.59 25.28
C SER A 188 32.78 -0.69 25.76
N GLY A 189 32.38 -1.59 24.85
CA GLY A 189 31.74 -2.86 25.17
C GLY A 189 30.26 -2.96 24.78
N VAL A 190 29.67 -1.90 24.21
CA VAL A 190 28.30 -1.99 23.68
C VAL A 190 28.32 -2.85 22.42
N HIS A 191 27.44 -3.85 22.35
CA HIS A 191 27.30 -4.75 21.21
C HIS A 191 25.84 -5.16 21.03
N PHE A 192 25.53 -6.00 20.05
CA PHE A 192 24.18 -6.54 19.84
C PHE A 192 23.98 -7.77 20.73
N PRO A 193 23.18 -7.74 21.80
CA PRO A 193 23.08 -8.88 22.71
C PRO A 193 22.44 -10.09 22.01
N ALA A 194 23.16 -11.21 21.97
CA ALA A 194 22.67 -12.50 21.47
C ALA A 194 21.90 -13.31 22.54
N PHE A 195 21.58 -12.65 23.66
CA PHE A 195 20.83 -13.16 24.80
C PHE A 195 19.77 -12.12 25.17
N SER A 196 18.83 -12.51 26.03
CA SER A 196 17.81 -11.58 26.54
C SER A 196 18.48 -10.52 27.41
N PHE A 197 18.51 -9.27 26.95
CA PHE A 197 18.96 -8.11 27.72
C PHE A 197 17.76 -7.20 27.94
N GLU A 198 17.33 -7.06 29.19
CA GLU A 198 16.08 -6.37 29.55
C GLU A 198 14.87 -6.82 28.72
N LYS A 199 14.75 -8.13 28.48
CA LYS A 199 13.72 -8.76 27.65
C LYS A 199 13.78 -8.40 26.16
N HIS A 200 14.90 -7.92 25.66
CA HIS A 200 15.10 -7.63 24.24
C HIS A 200 16.33 -8.38 23.73
N ALA A 201 16.47 -8.48 22.41
CA ALA A 201 17.65 -9.07 21.78
C ALA A 201 18.09 -8.22 20.59
N GLU A 202 19.32 -8.45 20.12
CA GLU A 202 19.87 -7.84 18.90
C GLU A 202 19.94 -6.30 18.94
N THR A 203 19.18 -5.60 18.08
CA THR A 203 19.28 -4.15 17.84
C THR A 203 18.54 -3.32 18.89
N GLU A 204 17.37 -3.76 19.31
CA GLU A 204 16.61 -3.13 20.41
C GLU A 204 17.39 -3.20 21.73
N ALA A 205 17.98 -4.37 21.99
CA ALA A 205 18.83 -4.57 23.16
C ALA A 205 20.14 -3.78 23.08
N PHE A 206 20.67 -3.53 21.88
CA PHE A 206 21.79 -2.62 21.66
C PHE A 206 21.43 -1.19 22.07
N GLY A 207 20.25 -0.69 21.70
CA GLY A 207 19.75 0.63 22.12
C GLY A 207 19.69 0.77 23.64
N LYS A 208 19.07 -0.22 24.31
CA LYS A 208 19.01 -0.27 25.78
C LYS A 208 20.38 -0.34 26.43
N MET A 209 21.28 -1.17 25.90
CA MET A 209 22.65 -1.30 26.42
C MET A 209 23.44 0.01 26.29
N ALA A 210 23.35 0.68 25.14
CA ALA A 210 23.97 1.98 24.93
C ALA A 210 23.46 3.00 25.95
N LYS A 211 22.15 3.07 26.18
CA LYS A 211 21.53 3.97 27.16
C LYS A 211 21.96 3.65 28.60
N ARG A 212 22.04 2.37 28.97
CA ARG A 212 22.56 1.93 30.28
C ARG A 212 24.01 2.32 30.51
N MET A 213 24.82 2.32 29.45
CA MET A 213 26.21 2.78 29.48
C MET A 213 26.34 4.32 29.37
N LYS A 214 25.23 5.06 29.44
CA LYS A 214 25.15 6.53 29.40
C LYS A 214 25.57 7.14 28.06
N PHE A 215 25.44 6.38 26.98
CA PHE A 215 25.55 6.93 25.63
C PHE A 215 24.22 7.55 25.19
N SER A 216 24.32 8.56 24.31
CA SER A 216 23.15 9.18 23.69
C SER A 216 22.59 8.29 22.58
N VAL A 217 21.30 7.98 22.65
CA VAL A 217 20.57 7.20 21.64
C VAL A 217 19.42 8.05 21.12
N VAL A 218 19.50 8.44 19.85
CA VAL A 218 18.58 9.42 19.24
C VAL A 218 18.01 8.88 17.94
N GLY A 219 16.73 9.10 17.72
CA GLY A 219 16.03 8.87 16.46
C GLY A 219 15.67 10.19 15.76
N LEU A 220 15.63 10.18 14.43
CA LEU A 220 15.17 11.29 13.61
C LEU A 220 13.81 10.92 12.98
N PRO A 221 12.66 11.39 13.50
CA PRO A 221 11.33 10.97 13.03
C PRO A 221 11.01 11.46 11.61
N HIS A 222 11.60 12.56 11.17
CA HIS A 222 11.32 13.17 9.86
C HIS A 222 12.40 12.87 8.81
N TYR A 223 13.53 12.28 9.20
CA TYR A 223 14.59 11.91 8.27
C TYR A 223 14.35 10.48 7.76
N THR A 224 13.99 10.33 6.48
CA THR A 224 13.46 9.08 5.96
C THR A 224 14.44 8.29 5.10
N ILE A 225 14.48 6.99 5.32
CA ILE A 225 15.12 6.01 4.44
C ILE A 225 14.08 5.03 3.92
N TRP A 226 14.28 4.55 2.70
CA TRP A 226 13.32 3.70 2.02
C TRP A 226 13.83 2.28 1.88
N HIS A 227 13.04 1.34 2.39
CA HIS A 227 13.26 -0.09 2.31
C HIS A 227 12.48 -0.71 1.15
N LEU A 228 13.02 -1.78 0.57
CA LEU A 228 12.29 -2.59 -0.42
C LEU A 228 11.06 -3.23 0.23
N TYR A 229 9.91 -3.17 -0.43
CA TYR A 229 8.73 -3.89 0.04
C TYR A 229 8.87 -5.40 -0.15
N GLU A 230 8.82 -6.15 0.95
CA GLU A 230 8.47 -7.57 0.92
C GLU A 230 7.04 -7.73 1.47
N PRO A 231 6.07 -8.20 0.65
CA PRO A 231 4.70 -8.37 1.11
C PRO A 231 4.62 -9.43 2.21
N SER A 232 3.96 -9.09 3.32
CA SER A 232 3.67 -10.03 4.39
C SER A 232 2.63 -11.07 3.95
N LEU A 233 2.50 -12.17 4.69
CA LEU A 233 1.45 -13.17 4.42
C LEU A 233 0.05 -12.56 4.44
N ASP A 234 -0.21 -11.62 5.36
CA ASP A 234 -1.51 -10.94 5.46
C ASP A 234 -1.73 -9.98 4.28
N ASP A 235 -0.68 -9.31 3.81
CA ASP A 235 -0.76 -8.48 2.60
C ASP A 235 -1.05 -9.35 1.37
N ILE A 236 -0.41 -10.51 1.25
CA ILE A 236 -0.63 -11.46 0.15
C ILE A 236 -2.09 -11.91 0.16
N ARG A 237 -2.61 -12.32 1.31
CA ARG A 237 -4.01 -12.74 1.46
C ARG A 237 -4.99 -11.62 1.10
N HIS A 238 -4.73 -10.40 1.56
CA HIS A 238 -5.60 -9.28 1.25
C HIS A 238 -5.52 -8.85 -0.22
N MET A 239 -4.34 -8.95 -0.85
CA MET A 239 -4.19 -8.77 -2.30
C MET A 239 -4.96 -9.82 -3.09
N GLU A 240 -4.95 -11.08 -2.65
CA GLU A 240 -5.74 -12.17 -3.26
C GLU A 240 -7.24 -11.89 -3.16
N GLU A 241 -7.75 -11.52 -1.97
CA GLU A 241 -9.15 -11.16 -1.75
C GLU A 241 -9.60 -9.99 -2.67
N MET A 242 -8.77 -8.96 -2.77
CA MET A 242 -9.03 -7.80 -3.64
C MET A 242 -9.00 -8.15 -5.12
N GLU A 243 -8.13 -9.08 -5.54
CA GLU A 243 -8.09 -9.55 -6.92
C GLU A 243 -9.35 -10.36 -7.28
N GLU A 244 -9.85 -11.17 -6.34
CA GLU A 244 -11.12 -11.88 -6.48
C GLU A 244 -12.30 -10.91 -6.57
N GLU A 245 -12.38 -9.90 -5.70
CA GLU A 245 -13.40 -8.85 -5.77
C GLU A 245 -13.34 -8.06 -7.09
N ARG A 246 -12.13 -7.73 -7.57
CA ARG A 246 -11.95 -7.03 -8.84
C ARG A 246 -12.45 -7.88 -10.01
N LYS A 247 -12.09 -9.17 -10.05
CA LYS A 247 -12.58 -10.12 -11.07
C LYS A 247 -14.10 -10.24 -11.03
N ALA A 248 -14.69 -10.34 -9.83
CA ALA A 248 -16.14 -10.40 -9.66
C ALA A 248 -16.84 -9.12 -10.17
N ARG A 249 -16.27 -7.94 -9.88
CA ARG A 249 -16.80 -6.66 -10.37
C ARG A 249 -16.66 -6.52 -11.88
N GLU A 250 -15.52 -6.90 -12.46
CA GLU A 250 -15.32 -6.90 -13.91
C GLU A 250 -16.28 -7.87 -14.62
N GLU A 251 -16.55 -9.03 -14.03
CA GLU A 251 -17.57 -9.96 -14.54
C GLU A 251 -18.99 -9.39 -14.43
N GLU A 252 -19.33 -8.74 -13.32
CA GLU A 252 -20.63 -8.10 -13.15
C GLU A 252 -20.82 -6.93 -14.12
N GLU A 253 -19.78 -6.13 -14.34
CA GLU A 253 -19.77 -5.05 -15.33
C GLU A 253 -19.88 -5.57 -16.76
N LYS A 254 -19.15 -6.65 -17.10
CA LYS A 254 -19.31 -7.34 -18.39
C LYS A 254 -20.72 -7.87 -18.57
N LYS A 255 -21.27 -8.59 -17.58
CA LYS A 255 -22.66 -9.09 -17.61
C LYS A 255 -23.65 -7.94 -17.77
N LYS A 256 -23.49 -6.84 -17.03
CA LYS A 256 -24.34 -5.64 -17.17
C LYS A 256 -24.20 -4.98 -18.54
N ALA A 257 -23.00 -4.95 -19.12
CA ALA A 257 -22.75 -4.41 -20.44
C ALA A 257 -23.39 -5.27 -21.54
N GLU A 258 -23.25 -6.59 -21.44
CA GLU A 258 -23.91 -7.58 -22.32
C GLU A 258 -25.43 -7.48 -22.22
N LEU A 259 -25.98 -7.42 -20.99
CA LEU A 259 -27.42 -7.26 -20.78
C LEU A 259 -27.95 -5.94 -21.36
N LYS A 260 -27.19 -4.84 -21.21
CA LYS A 260 -27.52 -3.55 -21.84
C LYS A 260 -27.45 -3.61 -23.36
N GLN A 261 -26.50 -4.34 -23.93
CA GLN A 261 -26.41 -4.53 -25.38
C GLN A 261 -27.59 -5.36 -25.90
N LEU A 262 -27.89 -6.49 -25.28
CA LEU A 262 -29.04 -7.33 -25.61
C LEU A 262 -30.35 -6.55 -25.52
N MET A 263 -30.58 -5.83 -24.41
CA MET A 263 -31.77 -4.98 -24.26
C MET A 263 -31.84 -3.88 -25.33
N LYS A 264 -30.70 -3.30 -25.74
CA LYS A 264 -30.67 -2.26 -26.77
C LYS A 264 -30.98 -2.82 -28.16
N GLU A 265 -30.54 -4.04 -28.46
CA GLU A 265 -30.89 -4.75 -29.70
C GLU A 265 -32.38 -5.11 -29.72
N GLU A 266 -32.89 -5.70 -28.65
CA GLU A 266 -34.30 -6.08 -28.51
C GLU A 266 -35.26 -4.86 -28.53
N PHE A 267 -34.89 -3.76 -27.87
CA PHE A 267 -35.65 -2.49 -27.94
C PHE A 267 -35.57 -1.80 -29.31
N LYS A 268 -34.54 -2.07 -30.11
CA LYS A 268 -34.41 -1.51 -31.46
C LYS A 268 -35.35 -2.21 -32.43
N ASP A 269 -35.43 -3.54 -32.36
CA ASP A 269 -36.34 -4.34 -33.20
C ASP A 269 -37.81 -4.02 -32.90
N THR A 270 -38.18 -3.92 -31.63
CA THR A 270 -39.55 -3.55 -31.24
C THR A 270 -39.93 -2.12 -31.61
N LYS A 271 -38.97 -1.18 -31.61
CA LYS A 271 -39.20 0.20 -32.07
C LYS A 271 -39.42 0.28 -33.57
N ASP A 272 -38.66 -0.48 -34.36
CA ASP A 272 -38.82 -0.54 -35.82
C ASP A 272 -40.16 -1.16 -36.21
N GLU A 273 -40.66 -2.14 -35.45
CA GLU A 273 -42.02 -2.67 -35.60
C GLU A 273 -43.08 -1.64 -35.22
N TRP A 274 -42.95 -0.96 -34.08
CA TRP A 274 -43.87 0.10 -33.65
C TRP A 274 -43.93 1.28 -34.63
N GLU A 275 -42.80 1.67 -35.23
CA GLU A 275 -42.76 2.71 -36.26
C GLU A 275 -43.45 2.28 -37.55
N LYS A 276 -43.34 1.00 -37.94
CA LYS A 276 -44.08 0.44 -39.09
C LYS A 276 -45.58 0.40 -38.81
N ASP A 277 -45.98 -0.06 -37.63
CA ASP A 277 -47.39 -0.13 -37.22
C ASP A 277 -47.99 1.27 -37.07
N GLY A 278 -47.25 2.24 -36.52
CA GLY A 278 -47.65 3.64 -36.46
C GLY A 278 -47.84 4.26 -37.85
N LYS A 279 -46.95 3.96 -38.80
CA LYS A 279 -47.09 4.38 -40.21
C LYS A 279 -48.27 3.70 -40.90
N ALA A 280 -48.52 2.43 -40.61
CA ALA A 280 -49.67 1.69 -41.13
C ALA A 280 -50.99 2.31 -40.65
N ILE A 281 -51.10 2.61 -39.36
CA ILE A 281 -52.29 3.28 -38.78
C ILE A 281 -52.47 4.68 -39.38
N GLN A 282 -51.41 5.48 -39.55
CA GLN A 282 -51.51 6.79 -40.20
C GLN A 282 -51.94 6.69 -41.67
N ASN A 283 -51.48 5.66 -42.39
CA ASN A 283 -51.91 5.43 -43.77
C ASN A 283 -53.38 5.00 -43.85
N ILE A 284 -53.84 4.16 -42.92
CA ILE A 284 -55.25 3.78 -42.80
C ILE A 284 -56.11 5.02 -42.50
N LEU A 285 -55.71 5.86 -41.55
CA LEU A 285 -56.41 7.11 -41.23
C LEU A 285 -56.48 8.07 -42.43
N LYS A 286 -55.38 8.20 -43.20
CA LYS A 286 -55.35 9.00 -44.43
C LYS A 286 -56.23 8.41 -45.53
N GLN A 287 -56.27 7.09 -45.68
CA GLN A 287 -57.16 6.42 -46.62
C GLN A 287 -58.63 6.59 -46.23
N ASP A 288 -58.94 6.53 -44.93
CA ASP A 288 -60.30 6.74 -44.41
C ASP A 288 -60.75 8.22 -44.55
N GLU A 289 -59.83 9.18 -44.39
CA GLU A 289 -60.07 10.60 -44.73
C GLU A 289 -60.25 10.84 -46.24
N LEU A 290 -59.51 10.11 -47.08
CA LEU A 290 -59.64 10.18 -48.54
C LEU A 290 -60.95 9.51 -49.02
N ALA A 291 -61.40 8.44 -48.39
CA ALA A 291 -62.70 7.81 -48.63
C ALA A 291 -63.85 8.77 -48.26
N LYS A 292 -63.77 9.42 -47.09
CA LYS A 292 -64.72 10.47 -46.67
C LYS A 292 -64.70 11.73 -47.56
N LYS A 293 -63.58 12.03 -48.23
CA LYS A 293 -63.49 13.10 -49.26
C LYS A 293 -63.94 12.65 -50.65
N GLY A 294 -63.88 11.35 -50.96
CA GLY A 294 -64.39 10.74 -52.19
C GLY A 294 -65.92 10.79 -52.26
N GLU A 295 -66.61 10.43 -51.17
CA GLU A 295 -68.09 10.50 -51.09
C GLU A 295 -68.63 11.94 -51.15
N LYS A 296 -67.85 12.94 -50.73
CA LYS A 296 -68.22 14.36 -50.87
C LYS A 296 -68.00 14.94 -52.28
N LYS A 297 -67.29 14.24 -53.17
CA LYS A 297 -67.07 14.68 -54.56
C LYS A 297 -68.06 14.08 -55.55
N THR A 298 -68.63 12.91 -55.29
CA THR A 298 -69.72 12.34 -56.11
C THR A 298 -71.04 13.07 -55.93
N THR A 299 -71.29 13.70 -54.78
CA THR A 299 -72.54 14.43 -54.49
C THR A 299 -72.59 15.88 -55.00
N LYS A 300 -71.49 16.45 -55.53
CA LYS A 300 -71.45 17.84 -56.01
C LYS A 300 -71.56 18.04 -57.53
N ASN A 301 -71.51 16.96 -58.33
CA ASN A 301 -71.51 17.05 -59.80
C ASN A 301 -72.83 16.66 -60.49
N GLU A 302 -73.88 16.28 -59.75
CA GLU A 302 -75.20 15.99 -60.34
C GLU A 302 -76.24 17.11 -60.19
N ASP A 303 -75.98 18.16 -59.39
CA ASP A 303 -77.01 19.13 -58.97
C ASP A 303 -77.15 20.41 -59.82
N VAL A 304 -76.47 20.55 -60.97
CA VAL A 304 -76.53 21.77 -61.80
C VAL A 304 -77.27 21.58 -63.14
N LYS A 305 -77.83 20.39 -63.42
CA LYS A 305 -78.42 20.12 -64.75
C LYS A 305 -79.76 19.37 -64.73
N LYS A 306 -80.74 19.82 -63.94
CA LYS A 306 -82.19 19.59 -64.19
C LYS A 306 -83.08 20.31 -63.16
N ARG A 307 -83.25 21.62 -63.34
CA ARG A 307 -84.44 22.34 -62.84
C ARG A 307 -84.97 23.28 -63.92
N SER A 308 -85.76 22.72 -64.82
CA SER A 308 -86.78 23.42 -65.58
C SER A 308 -87.94 22.45 -65.80
N ASN A 309 -89.13 22.93 -65.44
CA ASN A 309 -90.47 22.33 -65.49
C ASN A 309 -90.92 21.36 -64.38
N SER A 310 -91.72 21.95 -63.48
CA SER A 310 -93.10 21.59 -63.06
C SER A 310 -93.34 20.14 -62.62
N GLY A 311 -93.97 19.85 -61.48
CA GLY A 311 -94.82 20.61 -60.57
C GLY A 311 -95.81 19.63 -59.92
N VAL A 312 -96.40 20.04 -58.80
CA VAL A 312 -97.53 19.42 -58.05
C VAL A 312 -97.16 18.46 -56.90
N GLU A 313 -97.17 19.05 -55.69
CA GLU A 313 -97.94 18.71 -54.47
C GLU A 313 -97.96 17.27 -53.92
N ASP A 314 -98.03 16.98 -52.61
CA ASP A 314 -97.92 17.71 -51.33
C ASP A 314 -98.12 16.65 -50.19
N VAL A 315 -97.67 16.99 -48.96
CA VAL A 315 -98.04 16.45 -47.61
C VAL A 315 -97.73 14.96 -47.29
N ASP A 316 -97.23 14.49 -46.13
CA ASP A 316 -97.14 15.01 -44.76
C ASP A 316 -96.23 14.13 -43.85
N LYS A 317 -95.55 14.79 -42.87
CA LYS A 317 -95.24 14.40 -41.45
C LYS A 317 -94.64 13.01 -41.09
N ARG A 318 -93.73 12.82 -40.12
CA ARG A 318 -93.24 13.52 -38.90
C ARG A 318 -92.03 12.69 -38.39
N GLN A 319 -90.85 13.22 -38.03
CA GLN A 319 -90.42 13.71 -36.69
C GLN A 319 -90.90 12.83 -35.52
N GLN A 320 -90.18 12.51 -34.45
CA GLN A 320 -88.89 12.90 -33.86
C GLN A 320 -88.78 12.03 -32.60
N GLN A 321 -87.63 11.42 -32.32
CA GLN A 321 -86.90 11.49 -31.04
C GLN A 321 -85.65 10.60 -31.12
#